data_AF-A0A9P5XG28-F1
#
_entry.id   AF-A0A9P5XG28-F1
#
_cell.length_a   1.000
_cell.length_b   1.000
_cell.length_c   1.000
_cell.angle_alpha   90.00
_cell.angle_beta   90.00
_cell.angle_gamma   90.00
#
_symmetry.space_group_name_H-M   'P 1'
#
loop_
_entity.id
_entity.type
_entity.pdbx_description
1 polymer ?
#
loop_
_entity_poly.entity_id
_entity_poly.type
_entity_poly.pdbx_seq_one_letter_code
_entity_poly.pdbx_strand_id
1 'polypeptide(L)'
;MNIGDVTCLLNHPLAQLELAFLGKEWLVKTNSASSTPYLFKFTSSTIDLTCCALFTDTKSVWTEELTSQQLARRWRQCNPRAPQSFSNMEDEDEWRFSVLELLAKAHTLGGVNGLSFEVTDTNYSDIAFALECDSFKWRWETCFIGHEFSADVISKQLVFPLISTNQLLFSSTEPIQDMTDIAVENAVDKIGRTARRAIDTHIKNALAKPRISTILRRMTAMFGSLHDLPSIISTAEEPSLQVPSTPKASPDLPPKKATDDFQFSRDIVSLKFVNTAGHISPIHSGYQDLVEAPRARSPMQISPPRQQASELPPTKADSATESSTDEGEQLSLAGARSRSGMSPVRKLTPRRSASPGVSHPPAARPSASPIPRPSASRTKTLEVRPDADKTSDDDSSPQKPPPKRIKPAQMSSSESDSESERRARVAQLKAGPSGSGSGMGGGPAKRNVRQPIKRGGKRF
;
A
#
# COMPACT_ATOMS: atom_id res chain seq x y z
N MET A 1 -26.22 8.57 -2.72
CA MET A 1 -25.68 7.48 -1.89
C MET A 1 -26.36 7.57 -0.54
N ASN A 2 -27.10 6.53 -0.16
CA ASN A 2 -27.84 6.47 1.08
C ASN A 2 -26.90 6.10 2.23
N ILE A 3 -27.01 6.83 3.35
CA ILE A 3 -26.21 6.62 4.57
C ILE A 3 -26.49 5.24 5.22
N GLY A 4 -27.57 4.55 4.82
CA GLY A 4 -27.95 3.22 5.30
C GLY A 4 -27.13 2.04 4.73
N ASP A 5 -26.36 2.21 3.66
CA ASP A 5 -25.53 1.13 3.08
C ASP A 5 -24.12 1.03 3.69
N VAL A 6 -23.73 1.98 4.55
CA VAL A 6 -22.38 2.01 5.15
C VAL A 6 -22.23 1.00 6.29
N THR A 7 -23.32 0.68 6.99
CA THR A 7 -23.29 -0.22 8.16
C THR A 7 -23.11 -1.69 7.78
N CYS A 8 -23.51 -2.10 6.57
CA CYS A 8 -23.30 -3.47 6.09
C CYS A 8 -21.84 -3.73 5.67
N LEU A 9 -21.08 -2.69 5.32
CA LEU A 9 -19.66 -2.81 4.95
C LEU A 9 -18.73 -2.92 6.17
N LEU A 10 -19.17 -2.47 7.35
CA LEU A 10 -18.39 -2.55 8.60
C LEU A 10 -18.33 -3.98 9.20
N ASN A 11 -19.19 -4.89 8.74
CA ASN A 11 -19.18 -6.29 9.17
C ASN A 11 -18.34 -7.20 8.26
N HIS A 12 -17.70 -6.65 7.22
CA HIS A 12 -16.78 -7.45 6.42
C HIS A 12 -15.46 -7.58 7.19
N PRO A 13 -15.00 -8.80 7.56
CA PRO A 13 -13.77 -9.00 8.34
C PRO A 13 -12.55 -8.33 7.68
N LEU A 14 -12.55 -8.19 6.35
CA LEU A 14 -11.49 -7.49 5.62
C LEU A 14 -11.42 -5.97 5.89
N ALA A 15 -12.55 -5.30 6.18
CA ALA A 15 -12.53 -3.87 6.47
C ALA A 15 -11.87 -3.58 7.83
N GLN A 16 -12.10 -4.45 8.81
CA GLN A 16 -11.43 -4.39 10.11
C GLN A 16 -9.93 -4.65 9.97
N LEU A 17 -9.58 -5.62 9.13
CA LEU A 17 -8.19 -5.95 8.83
C LEU A 17 -7.45 -4.77 8.20
N GLU A 18 -8.08 -4.05 7.25
CA GLU A 18 -7.49 -2.85 6.66
C GLU A 18 -7.18 -1.77 7.72
N LEU A 19 -8.14 -1.48 8.61
CA LEU A 19 -7.96 -0.50 9.68
C LEU A 19 -6.85 -0.90 10.66
N ALA A 20 -6.75 -2.19 10.99
CA ALA A 20 -5.77 -2.70 11.94
C ALA A 20 -4.31 -2.53 11.46
N PHE A 21 -4.10 -2.39 10.15
CA PHE A 21 -2.78 -2.25 9.52
C PHE A 21 -2.40 -0.83 9.09
N LEU A 22 -3.32 0.14 9.15
CA LEU A 22 -3.04 1.52 8.69
C LEU A 22 -1.90 2.21 9.48
N GLY A 23 -1.82 1.94 10.78
CA GLY A 23 -0.78 2.51 11.66
C GLY A 23 0.48 1.66 11.78
N LYS A 24 0.61 0.59 10.99
CA LYS A 24 1.74 -0.35 11.05
C LYS A 24 2.70 -0.11 9.90
N GLU A 25 3.98 -0.08 10.20
CA GLU A 25 5.06 0.00 9.22
C GLU A 25 5.18 -1.29 8.39
N TRP A 26 5.71 -1.15 7.17
CA TRP A 26 6.05 -2.29 6.34
C TRP A 26 7.41 -2.87 6.76
N LEU A 27 7.44 -4.16 7.03
CA LEU A 27 8.64 -4.95 7.24
C LEU A 27 9.01 -5.67 5.95
N VAL A 28 10.29 -5.99 5.76
CA VAL A 28 10.78 -6.59 4.52
C VAL A 28 11.65 -7.81 4.81
N LYS A 29 11.39 -8.91 4.09
CA LYS A 29 12.28 -10.07 4.00
C LYS A 29 12.42 -10.51 2.56
N THR A 30 13.59 -11.05 2.22
CA THR A 30 13.85 -11.60 0.89
C THR A 30 14.01 -13.10 1.00
N ASN A 31 13.24 -13.85 0.21
CA ASN A 31 13.48 -15.28 0.07
C ASN A 31 14.79 -15.49 -0.68
N SER A 32 15.77 -16.13 -0.04
CA SER A 32 17.09 -16.38 -0.61
C SER A 32 17.03 -17.28 -1.86
N ALA A 33 16.11 -18.25 -1.89
CA ALA A 33 15.99 -19.21 -2.99
C ALA A 33 15.48 -18.56 -4.28
N SER A 34 14.48 -17.68 -4.18
CA SER A 34 13.83 -17.04 -5.33
C SER A 34 14.25 -15.59 -5.55
N SER A 35 15.06 -15.02 -4.66
CA SER A 35 15.36 -13.58 -4.59
C SER A 35 14.10 -12.69 -4.63
N THR A 36 12.97 -13.22 -4.15
CA THR A 36 11.69 -12.49 -4.12
C THR A 36 11.57 -11.71 -2.82
N PRO A 37 11.42 -10.38 -2.88
CA PRO A 37 11.14 -9.58 -1.70
C PRO A 37 9.67 -9.75 -1.29
N TYR A 38 9.46 -9.88 0.00
CA TYR A 38 8.15 -9.92 0.61
C TYR A 38 8.03 -8.78 1.63
N LEU A 39 6.90 -8.09 1.56
CA LEU A 39 6.52 -7.03 2.47
C LEU A 39 5.47 -7.57 3.42
N PHE A 40 5.57 -7.26 4.71
CA PHE A 40 4.53 -7.65 5.66
C PHE A 40 4.30 -6.64 6.77
N LYS A 41 3.09 -6.68 7.31
CA LYS A 41 2.66 -5.92 8.49
C LYS A 41 2.18 -6.90 9.55
N PHE A 42 2.39 -6.55 10.80
CA PHE A 42 1.95 -7.32 11.95
C PHE A 42 1.17 -6.42 12.90
N THR A 43 0.10 -6.97 13.48
CA THR A 43 -0.65 -6.32 14.54
C THR A 43 -1.10 -7.37 15.56
N SER A 44 -1.26 -6.94 16.81
CA SER A 44 -1.66 -7.79 17.92
C SER A 44 -2.57 -7.03 18.87
N SER A 45 -3.60 -7.70 19.39
CA SER A 45 -4.44 -7.20 20.48
C SER A 45 -4.06 -7.92 21.77
N THR A 46 -3.58 -7.19 22.76
CA THR A 46 -3.33 -7.74 24.10
C THR A 46 -4.60 -7.96 24.91
N ILE A 47 -5.73 -7.38 24.47
CA ILE A 47 -7.02 -7.53 25.15
C ILE A 47 -7.59 -8.91 24.86
N ASP A 48 -7.60 -9.30 23.58
CA ASP A 48 -8.18 -10.57 23.12
C ASP A 48 -7.13 -11.66 22.90
N LEU A 49 -5.85 -11.32 23.09
CA LEU A 49 -4.69 -12.15 22.80
C LEU A 49 -4.70 -12.68 21.35
N THR A 50 -5.10 -11.83 20.41
CA THR A 50 -5.14 -12.13 18.97
C THR A 50 -3.96 -11.49 18.25
N CYS A 51 -3.57 -12.04 17.10
CA CYS A 51 -2.66 -11.37 16.19
C CYS A 51 -3.06 -11.58 14.73
N CYS A 52 -2.71 -10.62 13.90
CA CYS A 52 -2.92 -10.68 12.47
C CYS A 52 -1.61 -10.36 11.74
N ALA A 53 -1.36 -11.08 10.66
CA ALA A 53 -0.29 -10.80 9.71
C ALA A 53 -0.88 -10.52 8.33
N LEU A 54 -0.34 -9.51 7.66
CA LEU A 54 -0.61 -9.20 6.26
C LEU A 54 0.71 -9.31 5.51
N PHE A 55 0.71 -10.05 4.41
CA PHE A 55 1.91 -10.41 3.67
C PHE A 55 1.67 -10.17 2.17
N THR A 56 2.67 -9.68 1.44
CA THR A 56 2.55 -9.45 -0.01
C THR A 56 3.90 -9.58 -0.71
N ASP A 57 3.88 -10.10 -1.93
CA ASP A 57 4.98 -10.13 -2.88
C ASP A 57 4.86 -8.99 -3.90
N THR A 58 4.05 -7.96 -3.60
CA THR A 58 3.63 -6.85 -4.49
C THR A 58 2.71 -7.23 -5.65
N LYS A 59 2.24 -8.48 -5.73
CA LYS A 59 1.28 -8.96 -6.74
C LYS A 59 0.02 -9.52 -6.09
N SER A 60 0.21 -10.33 -5.07
CA SER A 60 -0.84 -10.97 -4.27
C SER A 60 -0.70 -10.57 -2.82
N VAL A 61 -1.81 -10.58 -2.10
CA VAL A 61 -1.85 -10.33 -0.66
C VAL A 61 -2.41 -11.55 0.04
N TRP A 62 -1.73 -11.96 1.11
CA TRP A 62 -2.15 -13.02 1.99
C TRP A 62 -2.31 -12.49 3.39
N THR A 63 -3.25 -13.05 4.12
CA THR A 63 -3.50 -12.66 5.50
C THR A 63 -3.70 -13.88 6.37
N GLU A 64 -3.36 -13.73 7.64
CA GLU A 64 -3.74 -14.68 8.67
C GLU A 64 -4.16 -13.94 9.93
N GLU A 65 -5.21 -14.43 10.57
CA GLU A 65 -5.66 -13.99 11.88
C GLU A 65 -5.65 -15.21 12.82
N LEU A 66 -5.03 -15.04 13.98
CA LEU A 66 -4.91 -16.07 15.00
C LEU A 66 -5.58 -15.62 16.29
N THR A 67 -6.49 -16.45 16.75
CA THR A 67 -7.02 -16.39 18.12
C THR A 67 -5.96 -16.83 19.13
N SER A 68 -6.15 -16.42 20.39
CA SER A 68 -5.34 -16.84 21.54
C SER A 68 -5.04 -18.34 21.58
N GLN A 69 -6.05 -19.18 21.31
CA GLN A 69 -5.89 -20.63 21.30
C GLN A 69 -5.08 -21.14 20.10
N GLN A 70 -5.28 -20.56 18.91
CA GLN A 70 -4.52 -20.93 17.71
C GLN A 70 -3.05 -20.53 17.86
N LEU A 71 -2.78 -19.35 18.42
CA LEU A 71 -1.44 -18.88 18.77
C LEU A 71 -0.72 -19.90 19.66
N ALA A 72 -1.35 -20.28 20.78
CA ALA A 72 -0.82 -21.23 21.75
C ALA A 72 -0.50 -22.60 21.13
N ARG A 73 -1.42 -23.14 20.32
CA ARG A 73 -1.24 -24.43 19.64
C ARG A 73 -0.08 -24.37 18.65
N ARG A 74 -0.03 -23.33 17.82
CA ARG A 74 1.02 -23.18 16.82
C ARG A 74 2.39 -22.94 17.45
N TRP A 75 2.45 -22.17 18.54
CA TRP A 75 3.70 -21.95 19.25
C TRP A 75 4.30 -23.26 19.75
N ARG A 76 3.49 -24.12 20.39
CA ARG A 76 3.94 -25.44 20.87
C ARG A 76 4.36 -26.37 19.73
N GLN A 77 3.71 -26.28 18.57
CA GLN A 77 4.10 -27.05 17.38
C GLN A 77 5.48 -26.62 16.86
N CYS A 78 5.80 -25.33 16.89
CA CYS A 78 7.08 -24.81 16.41
C CYS A 78 8.19 -24.91 17.47
N ASN A 79 7.84 -24.94 18.75
CA ASN A 79 8.77 -24.89 19.87
C ASN A 79 8.52 -26.06 20.85
N PRO A 80 9.14 -27.24 20.63
CA PRO A 80 8.90 -28.44 21.44
C PRO A 80 9.24 -28.30 22.94
N ARG A 81 10.04 -27.29 23.30
CA ARG A 81 10.40 -26.96 24.68
C ARG A 81 9.37 -26.06 25.38
N ALA A 82 8.35 -25.59 24.66
CA ALA A 82 7.28 -24.79 25.26
C ALA A 82 6.52 -25.62 26.31
N PRO A 83 6.01 -24.98 27.37
CA PRO A 83 5.20 -25.68 28.37
C PRO A 83 3.99 -26.33 27.71
N GLN A 84 3.57 -27.49 28.22
CA GLN A 84 2.28 -28.08 27.86
C GLN A 84 1.13 -27.21 28.39
N SER A 85 -0.12 -27.62 28.16
CA SER A 85 -1.28 -26.89 28.68
C SER A 85 -1.18 -26.73 30.21
N PHE A 86 -1.35 -25.50 30.70
CA PHE A 86 -1.42 -25.26 32.14
C PHE A 86 -2.78 -25.74 32.68
N SER A 87 -2.79 -26.18 33.94
CA SER A 87 -4.03 -26.52 34.64
C SER A 87 -4.83 -25.27 35.03
N ASN A 88 -4.13 -24.17 35.30
CA ASN A 88 -4.71 -22.86 35.57
C ASN A 88 -4.84 -22.07 34.26
N MET A 89 -6.02 -21.51 34.01
CA MET A 89 -6.27 -20.67 32.82
C MET A 89 -5.53 -19.34 32.89
N GLU A 90 -5.34 -18.77 34.10
CA GLU A 90 -4.63 -17.50 34.28
C GLU A 90 -3.15 -17.63 33.89
N ASP A 91 -2.47 -18.68 34.36
CA ASP A 91 -1.07 -18.97 34.00
C ASP A 91 -0.90 -19.19 32.48
N GLU A 92 -1.87 -19.86 31.85
CA GLU A 92 -1.87 -20.07 30.40
C GLU A 92 -2.05 -18.73 29.65
N ASP A 93 -2.94 -17.85 30.11
CA ASP A 93 -3.15 -16.54 29.48
C ASP A 93 -1.96 -15.59 29.68
N GLU A 94 -1.29 -15.60 30.85
CA GLU A 94 -0.04 -14.87 31.08
C GLU A 94 1.09 -15.37 30.16
N TRP A 95 1.20 -16.69 29.98
CA TRP A 95 2.14 -17.28 29.04
C TRP A 95 1.82 -16.89 27.59
N ARG A 96 0.55 -16.94 27.18
CA ARG A 96 0.12 -16.52 25.82
C ARG A 96 0.38 -15.04 25.59
N PHE A 97 0.12 -14.19 26.58
CA PHE A 97 0.47 -12.77 26.54
C PHE A 97 1.97 -12.59 26.31
N SER A 98 2.82 -13.31 27.04
CA SER A 98 4.28 -13.24 26.88
C SER A 98 4.75 -13.69 25.49
N VAL A 99 4.14 -14.74 24.94
CA VAL A 99 4.39 -15.20 23.56
C VAL A 99 3.98 -14.14 22.54
N LEU A 100 2.79 -13.55 22.71
CA LEU A 100 2.29 -12.50 21.83
C LEU A 100 3.18 -11.25 21.86
N GLU A 101 3.63 -10.85 23.04
CA GLU A 101 4.56 -9.72 23.22
C GLU A 101 5.92 -10.00 22.55
N LEU A 102 6.43 -11.23 22.68
CA LEU A 102 7.66 -11.66 22.01
C LEU A 102 7.50 -11.60 20.48
N LEU A 103 6.38 -12.10 19.93
CA LEU A 103 6.09 -11.99 18.50
C LEU A 103 5.94 -10.54 18.06
N ALA A 104 5.30 -9.67 18.85
CA ALA A 104 5.20 -8.25 18.54
C ALA A 104 6.58 -7.59 18.46
N LYS A 105 7.48 -7.88 19.42
CA LYS A 105 8.88 -7.40 19.40
C LYS A 105 9.64 -7.92 18.18
N ALA A 106 9.44 -9.19 17.81
CA ALA A 106 10.03 -9.81 16.64
C ALA A 106 9.56 -9.15 15.32
N HIS A 107 8.33 -8.63 15.28
CA HIS A 107 7.76 -7.92 14.14
C HIS A 107 7.89 -6.38 14.28
N THR A 108 9.05 -5.91 14.69
CA THR A 108 9.46 -4.50 14.62
C THR A 108 10.56 -4.32 13.59
N LEU A 109 10.82 -3.09 13.13
CA LEU A 109 11.93 -2.79 12.20
C LEU A 109 13.29 -3.32 12.70
N GLY A 110 13.55 -3.23 14.01
CA GLY A 110 14.77 -3.75 14.61
C GLY A 110 14.74 -5.27 14.78
N GLY A 111 13.62 -5.82 15.28
CA GLY A 111 13.50 -7.25 15.58
C GLY A 111 13.54 -8.12 14.33
N VAL A 112 12.85 -7.71 13.27
CA VAL A 112 12.67 -8.54 12.07
C VAL A 112 14.01 -8.83 11.39
N ASN A 113 14.95 -7.87 11.42
CA ASN A 113 16.25 -8.01 10.79
C ASN A 113 17.09 -9.15 11.38
N GLY A 114 16.92 -9.44 12.67
CA GLY A 114 17.62 -10.53 13.36
C GLY A 114 17.06 -11.93 13.12
N LEU A 115 15.91 -12.05 12.43
CA LEU A 115 15.26 -13.33 12.17
C LEU A 115 15.72 -13.91 10.83
N SER A 116 15.94 -15.23 10.78
CA SER A 116 15.97 -15.95 9.51
C SER A 116 14.56 -16.04 8.92
N PHE A 117 14.46 -16.09 7.59
CA PHE A 117 13.19 -16.13 6.87
C PHE A 117 13.26 -17.20 5.79
N GLU A 118 12.30 -18.12 5.81
CA GLU A 118 12.19 -19.22 4.86
C GLU A 118 10.73 -19.39 4.43
N VAL A 119 10.48 -19.40 3.12
CA VAL A 119 9.15 -19.77 2.59
C VAL A 119 9.08 -21.29 2.58
N THR A 120 8.06 -21.84 3.23
CA THR A 120 7.89 -23.29 3.41
C THR A 120 6.64 -23.78 2.70
N ASP A 121 6.72 -24.91 2.02
CA ASP A 121 5.56 -25.54 1.41
C ASP A 121 4.60 -26.10 2.48
N THR A 122 3.30 -26.02 2.22
CA THR A 122 2.26 -26.56 3.08
C THR A 122 1.04 -26.98 2.27
N ASN A 123 0.27 -27.92 2.80
CA ASN A 123 -0.96 -28.40 2.18
C ASN A 123 -2.21 -27.66 2.72
N TYR A 124 -2.03 -26.71 3.63
CA TYR A 124 -3.14 -26.11 4.40
C TYR A 124 -3.32 -24.62 4.17
N SER A 125 -2.36 -23.94 3.54
CA SER A 125 -2.43 -22.52 3.24
C SER A 125 -1.84 -22.23 1.86
N ASP A 126 -2.21 -21.09 1.27
CA ASP A 126 -1.72 -20.70 -0.04
C ASP A 126 -0.23 -20.33 -0.02
N ILE A 127 0.23 -19.80 1.12
CA ILE A 127 1.65 -19.59 1.41
C ILE A 127 1.90 -19.76 2.91
N ALA A 128 3.04 -20.35 3.25
CA ALA A 128 3.55 -20.37 4.60
C ALA A 128 5.01 -19.92 4.63
N PHE A 129 5.40 -19.28 5.72
CA PHE A 129 6.77 -18.89 5.94
C PHE A 129 7.15 -19.01 7.41
N ALA A 130 8.40 -19.41 7.64
CA ALA A 130 9.00 -19.52 8.96
C ALA A 130 9.89 -18.31 9.26
N LEU A 131 9.77 -17.82 10.49
CA LEU A 131 10.69 -16.89 11.12
C LEU A 131 11.40 -17.63 12.25
N GLU A 132 12.73 -17.61 12.26
CA GLU A 132 13.50 -18.36 13.25
C GLU A 132 14.71 -17.57 13.73
N CYS A 133 14.96 -17.65 15.05
CA CYS A 133 16.17 -17.20 15.71
C CYS A 133 16.58 -18.22 16.78
N ASP A 134 17.66 -17.97 17.51
CA ASP A 134 18.20 -18.93 18.48
C ASP A 134 17.22 -19.30 19.61
N SER A 135 16.28 -18.41 19.93
CA SER A 135 15.36 -18.59 21.06
C SER A 135 13.99 -19.15 20.67
N PHE A 136 13.53 -18.94 19.44
CA PHE A 136 12.24 -19.45 19.00
C PHE A 136 12.14 -19.64 17.49
N LYS A 137 11.19 -20.48 17.10
CA LYS A 137 10.70 -20.64 15.74
C LYS A 137 9.22 -20.30 15.68
N TRP A 138 8.83 -19.56 14.65
CA TRP A 138 7.44 -19.20 14.38
C TRP A 138 7.11 -19.45 12.91
N ARG A 139 5.88 -19.89 12.62
CA ARG A 139 5.40 -20.11 11.26
C ARG A 139 4.09 -19.37 11.05
N TRP A 140 3.99 -18.65 9.95
CA TRP A 140 2.74 -18.10 9.45
C TRP A 140 2.19 -19.01 8.35
N GLU A 141 0.87 -19.20 8.33
CA GLU A 141 0.10 -20.01 7.39
C GLU A 141 -1.02 -19.14 6.80
N THR A 142 -0.68 -18.32 5.82
CA THR A 142 -1.57 -17.25 5.34
C THR A 142 -2.41 -17.68 4.15
N CYS A 143 -3.63 -17.16 4.07
CA CYS A 143 -4.58 -17.42 2.98
C CYS A 143 -4.64 -16.23 2.02
N PHE A 144 -4.77 -16.51 0.74
CA PHE A 144 -4.90 -15.51 -0.31
C PHE A 144 -6.27 -14.82 -0.24
N ILE A 145 -6.27 -13.49 -0.21
CA ILE A 145 -7.53 -12.72 -0.07
C ILE A 145 -8.25 -12.46 -1.40
N GLY A 146 -7.70 -12.95 -2.52
CA GLY A 146 -8.23 -12.69 -3.86
C GLY A 146 -7.60 -11.48 -4.54
N HIS A 147 -7.61 -11.46 -5.88
CA HIS A 147 -6.92 -10.44 -6.67
C HIS A 147 -7.53 -9.03 -6.52
N GLU A 148 -8.85 -8.92 -6.45
CA GLU A 148 -9.55 -7.65 -6.31
C GLU A 148 -9.17 -6.96 -4.99
N PHE A 149 -9.26 -7.69 -3.87
CA PHE A 149 -8.86 -7.18 -2.56
C PHE A 149 -7.35 -6.96 -2.45
N SER A 150 -6.53 -7.83 -3.05
CA SER A 150 -5.08 -7.63 -3.10
C SER A 150 -4.73 -6.31 -3.79
N ALA A 151 -5.36 -6.01 -4.92
CA ALA A 151 -5.15 -4.76 -5.65
C ALA A 151 -5.57 -3.54 -4.81
N ASP A 152 -6.70 -3.61 -4.11
CA ASP A 152 -7.16 -2.53 -3.24
C ASP A 152 -6.19 -2.29 -2.06
N VAL A 153 -5.76 -3.36 -1.38
CA VAL A 153 -4.78 -3.29 -0.30
C VAL A 153 -3.45 -2.71 -0.80
N ILE A 154 -2.90 -3.22 -1.89
CA ILE A 154 -1.64 -2.73 -2.46
C ILE A 154 -1.77 -1.26 -2.86
N SER A 155 -2.89 -0.88 -3.48
CA SER A 155 -3.16 0.49 -3.89
C SER A 155 -3.14 1.45 -2.68
N LYS A 156 -3.92 1.13 -1.65
CA LYS A 156 -4.10 1.99 -0.46
C LYS A 156 -2.91 1.99 0.50
N GLN A 157 -2.29 0.83 0.72
CA GLN A 157 -1.25 0.65 1.74
C GLN A 157 0.16 0.84 1.19
N LEU A 158 0.36 0.81 -0.13
CA LEU A 158 1.68 0.92 -0.75
C LEU A 158 1.72 1.99 -1.85
N VAL A 159 0.91 1.87 -2.90
CA VAL A 159 1.00 2.76 -4.08
C VAL A 159 0.72 4.22 -3.73
N PHE A 160 -0.41 4.51 -3.07
CA PHE A 160 -0.76 5.89 -2.72
C PHE A 160 0.20 6.54 -1.71
N PRO A 161 0.62 5.86 -0.62
CA PRO A 161 1.68 6.37 0.25
C PRO A 161 2.98 6.68 -0.52
N LEU A 162 3.42 5.80 -1.43
CA LEU A 162 4.64 6.02 -2.22
C LEU A 162 4.52 7.21 -3.18
N ILE A 163 3.37 7.41 -3.82
CA ILE A 163 3.12 8.62 -4.64
C ILE A 163 3.20 9.88 -3.78
N SER A 164 2.60 9.85 -2.59
CA SER A 164 2.59 10.97 -1.64
C SER A 164 4.01 11.30 -1.14
N THR A 165 4.78 10.28 -0.77
CA THR A 165 6.19 10.42 -0.33
C THR A 165 7.07 10.95 -1.46
N ASN A 166 6.88 10.48 -2.70
CA ASN A 166 7.58 11.05 -3.85
C ASN A 166 7.20 12.52 -4.05
N GLN A 167 5.92 12.87 -3.94
CA GLN A 167 5.53 14.28 -4.01
C GLN A 167 6.20 15.11 -2.92
N LEU A 168 6.33 14.62 -1.68
CA LEU A 168 7.05 15.29 -0.61
C LEU A 168 8.51 15.55 -1.01
N LEU A 169 9.22 14.50 -1.44
CA LEU A 169 10.62 14.54 -1.88
C LEU A 169 10.88 15.57 -2.98
N PHE A 170 9.96 15.72 -3.93
CA PHE A 170 10.11 16.65 -5.07
C PHE A 170 9.47 18.02 -4.86
N SER A 171 8.69 18.22 -3.81
CA SER A 171 8.08 19.53 -3.50
C SER A 171 8.85 20.27 -2.42
N SER A 172 9.61 19.56 -1.59
CA SER A 172 10.51 20.18 -0.62
C SER A 172 11.71 20.82 -1.32
N THR A 173 12.06 22.04 -0.92
CA THR A 173 13.32 22.70 -1.32
C THR A 173 14.51 22.20 -0.51
N GLU A 174 14.25 21.68 0.69
CA GLU A 174 15.25 21.11 1.60
C GLU A 174 15.24 19.58 1.49
N PRO A 175 16.40 18.92 1.42
CA PRO A 175 16.49 17.47 1.47
C PRO A 175 15.82 16.93 2.74
N ILE A 176 15.01 15.87 2.63
CA ILE A 176 14.29 15.30 3.79
C ILE A 176 15.24 14.89 4.92
N GLN A 177 16.47 14.48 4.59
CA GLN A 177 17.51 14.12 5.55
C GLN A 177 17.96 15.29 6.45
N ASP A 178 17.76 16.54 6.02
CA ASP A 178 18.18 17.74 6.75
C ASP A 178 17.02 18.33 7.59
N MET A 179 15.79 17.85 7.37
CA MET A 179 14.60 18.25 8.11
C MET A 179 14.58 17.59 9.50
N THR A 180 14.06 18.30 10.50
CA THR A 180 13.79 17.70 11.82
C THR A 180 12.61 16.74 11.75
N ASP A 181 12.55 15.75 12.66
CA ASP A 181 11.46 14.77 12.70
C ASP A 181 10.07 15.43 12.74
N ILE A 182 9.92 16.48 13.56
CA ILE A 182 8.68 17.27 13.67
C ILE A 182 8.35 17.97 12.35
N ALA A 183 9.35 18.46 11.61
CA ALA A 183 9.13 19.08 10.30
C ALA A 183 8.71 18.05 9.25
N VAL A 184 9.31 16.85 9.27
CA VAL A 184 8.93 15.73 8.40
C VAL A 184 7.51 15.29 8.71
N GLU A 185 7.15 15.09 9.98
CA GLU A 185 5.80 14.74 10.42
C GLU A 185 4.78 15.77 9.91
N ASN A 186 5.00 17.05 10.16
CA ASN A 186 4.11 18.12 9.70
C ASN A 186 3.96 18.16 8.17
N ALA A 187 5.05 17.90 7.43
CA ALA A 187 5.04 17.88 5.98
C ALA A 187 4.28 16.66 5.43
N VAL A 188 4.50 15.48 6.02
CA VAL A 188 3.75 14.24 5.71
C VAL A 188 2.27 14.43 6.03
N ASP A 189 1.94 14.99 7.18
CA ASP A 189 0.57 15.29 7.60
C ASP A 189 -0.15 16.21 6.63
N LYS A 190 0.53 17.30 6.24
CA LYS A 190 -0.01 18.28 5.28
C LYS A 190 -0.32 17.60 3.95
N ILE A 191 0.62 16.84 3.40
CA ILE A 191 0.44 16.13 2.14
C ILE A 191 -0.64 15.06 2.26
N GLY A 192 -0.64 14.28 3.34
CA GLY A 192 -1.60 13.22 3.62
C GLY A 192 -3.04 13.74 3.72
N ARG A 193 -3.26 14.87 4.41
CA ARG A 193 -4.58 15.52 4.46
C ARG A 193 -5.04 16.00 3.08
N THR A 194 -4.14 16.59 2.29
CA THR A 194 -4.46 16.98 0.91
C THR A 194 -4.79 15.78 0.03
N ALA A 195 -3.99 14.71 0.10
CA ALA A 195 -4.21 13.47 -0.66
C ALA A 195 -5.53 12.81 -0.28
N ARG A 196 -5.87 12.73 1.01
CA ARG A 196 -7.13 12.13 1.49
C ARG A 196 -8.37 12.86 1.00
N ARG A 197 -8.33 14.20 0.89
CA ARG A 197 -9.48 15.01 0.46
C ARG A 197 -9.76 14.90 -1.05
N ALA A 198 -8.74 14.69 -1.86
CA ALA A 198 -8.86 14.68 -3.32
C ALA A 198 -7.79 13.77 -3.96
N ILE A 199 -7.93 12.46 -3.75
CA ILE A 199 -6.91 11.47 -4.12
C ILE A 199 -6.59 11.49 -5.61
N ASP A 200 -7.61 11.58 -6.46
CA ASP A 200 -7.44 11.62 -7.93
C ASP A 200 -6.66 12.85 -8.38
N THR A 201 -7.00 14.01 -7.83
CA THR A 201 -6.31 15.28 -8.12
C THR A 201 -4.88 15.25 -7.60
N HIS A 202 -4.65 14.67 -6.41
CA HIS A 202 -3.32 14.52 -5.83
C HIS A 202 -2.43 13.64 -6.72
N ILE A 203 -2.90 12.46 -7.13
CA ILE A 203 -2.17 11.56 -8.02
C ILE A 203 -1.88 12.25 -9.35
N LYS A 204 -2.90 12.90 -9.95
CA LYS A 204 -2.74 13.64 -11.19
C LYS A 204 -1.67 14.73 -11.05
N ASN A 205 -1.70 15.51 -9.99
CA ASN A 205 -0.74 16.59 -9.76
C ASN A 205 0.68 16.07 -9.48
N ALA A 206 0.80 14.96 -8.74
CA ALA A 206 2.08 14.31 -8.48
C ALA A 206 2.71 13.81 -9.79
N LEU A 207 1.95 13.07 -10.59
CA LEU A 207 2.45 12.47 -11.84
C LEU A 207 2.55 13.46 -13.00
N ALA A 208 1.80 14.57 -12.98
CA ALA A 208 1.91 15.62 -14.00
C ALA A 208 3.26 16.36 -13.97
N LYS A 209 4.06 16.21 -12.91
CA LYS A 209 5.41 16.80 -12.84
C LYS A 209 6.36 16.06 -13.79
N PRO A 210 6.93 16.72 -14.83
CA PRO A 210 7.73 16.04 -15.87
C PRO A 210 8.93 15.27 -15.31
N ARG A 211 9.60 15.83 -14.31
CA ARG A 211 10.74 15.20 -13.64
C ARG A 211 10.36 13.88 -12.97
N ILE A 212 9.24 13.83 -12.27
CA ILE A 212 8.77 12.61 -11.58
C ILE A 212 8.43 11.54 -12.62
N SER A 213 7.61 11.89 -13.61
CA SER A 213 7.20 10.96 -14.66
C SER A 213 8.39 10.40 -15.44
N THR A 214 9.39 11.22 -15.75
CA THR A 214 10.56 10.76 -16.53
C THR A 214 11.56 9.94 -15.70
N ILE A 215 11.67 10.20 -14.39
CA ILE A 215 12.40 9.33 -13.45
C ILE A 215 11.71 7.97 -13.36
N LEU A 216 10.38 7.93 -13.15
CA LEU A 216 9.63 6.67 -13.09
C LEU A 216 9.76 5.87 -14.39
N ARG A 217 9.67 6.54 -15.54
CA ARG A 217 9.90 5.94 -16.87
C ARG A 217 11.30 5.31 -16.97
N ARG A 218 12.35 6.04 -16.56
CA ARG A 218 13.73 5.55 -16.59
C ARG A 218 13.94 4.38 -15.63
N MET A 219 13.41 4.44 -14.41
CA MET A 219 13.45 3.32 -13.45
C MET A 219 12.77 2.08 -14.00
N THR A 220 11.58 2.23 -14.59
CA THR A 220 10.84 1.13 -15.22
C THR A 220 11.64 0.53 -16.38
N ALA A 221 12.28 1.37 -17.20
CA ALA A 221 13.16 0.92 -18.27
C ALA A 221 14.38 0.13 -17.74
N MET A 222 14.98 0.55 -16.62
CA MET A 222 16.09 -0.16 -15.98
C MET A 222 15.65 -1.54 -15.47
N PHE A 223 14.51 -1.63 -14.79
CA PHE A 223 13.98 -2.93 -14.33
C PHE A 223 13.50 -3.83 -15.47
N GLY A 224 13.04 -3.22 -16.57
CA GLY A 224 12.70 -3.91 -17.82
C GLY A 224 13.91 -4.30 -18.68
N SER A 225 15.14 -4.04 -18.22
CA SER A 225 16.39 -4.34 -18.95
C SER A 225 16.47 -3.71 -20.34
N LEU A 226 15.93 -2.50 -20.53
CA LEU A 226 16.12 -1.75 -21.77
C LEU A 226 17.57 -1.25 -21.85
N HIS A 227 18.24 -1.53 -22.97
CA HIS A 227 19.64 -1.13 -23.18
C HIS A 227 19.83 0.38 -23.31
N ASP A 228 18.87 1.07 -23.93
CA ASP A 228 18.86 2.53 -24.04
C ASP A 228 17.89 3.13 -23.03
N LEU A 229 18.43 3.85 -22.05
CA LEU A 229 17.66 4.39 -20.94
C LEU A 229 17.16 5.79 -21.27
N PRO A 230 15.84 6.04 -21.20
CA PRO A 230 15.28 7.33 -21.57
C PRO A 230 15.83 8.45 -20.66
N SER A 231 16.06 9.62 -21.24
CA SER A 231 16.54 10.79 -20.49
C SER A 231 15.51 11.28 -19.46
N ILE A 232 16.02 11.89 -18.40
CA ILE A 232 15.23 12.61 -17.40
C ILE A 232 15.14 14.07 -17.84
N ILE A 233 13.92 14.61 -17.92
CA ILE A 233 13.67 15.99 -18.31
C ILE A 233 12.94 16.72 -17.19
N SER A 234 13.34 17.96 -16.92
CA SER A 234 12.74 18.79 -15.86
C SER A 234 11.50 19.54 -16.34
N THR A 235 11.44 19.86 -17.63
CA THR A 235 10.36 20.61 -18.28
C THR A 235 9.76 19.75 -19.39
N ALA A 236 8.42 19.68 -19.45
CA ALA A 236 7.75 19.06 -20.59
C ALA A 236 7.64 20.09 -21.71
N GLU A 237 8.02 19.70 -22.92
CA GLU A 237 7.70 20.46 -24.12
C GLU A 237 6.19 20.37 -24.37
N GLU A 238 5.54 21.52 -24.55
CA GLU A 238 4.13 21.55 -24.91
C GLU A 238 4.02 21.26 -26.42
N PRO A 239 3.47 20.10 -26.82
CA PRO A 239 3.35 19.78 -28.23
C PRO A 239 2.43 20.79 -28.90
N SER A 240 2.85 21.34 -30.04
CA SER A 240 2.00 22.20 -30.84
C SER A 240 0.83 21.39 -31.42
N LEU A 241 -0.34 21.50 -30.80
CA LEU A 241 -1.58 20.85 -31.26
C LEU A 241 -2.28 21.64 -32.37
N GLN A 242 -1.52 22.32 -33.23
CA GLN A 242 -2.10 23.00 -34.39
C GLN A 242 -2.70 21.94 -35.32
N VAL A 243 -4.02 21.93 -35.43
CA VAL A 243 -4.73 21.14 -36.44
C VAL A 243 -4.16 21.57 -37.79
N PRO A 244 -3.65 20.63 -38.62
CA PRO A 244 -3.16 20.96 -39.95
C PRO A 244 -4.21 21.80 -40.64
N SER A 245 -3.90 23.08 -40.88
CA SER A 245 -4.84 23.98 -41.51
C SER A 245 -5.19 23.35 -42.85
N THR A 246 -6.46 23.02 -43.06
CA THR A 246 -6.90 22.55 -44.37
C THR A 246 -6.35 23.54 -45.38
N PRO A 247 -5.62 23.08 -46.43
CA PRO A 247 -5.06 23.99 -47.41
C PRO A 247 -6.22 24.86 -47.88
N LYS A 248 -6.15 26.15 -47.56
CA LYS A 248 -7.13 27.13 -48.04
C LYS A 248 -7.14 26.92 -49.55
N ALA A 249 -8.23 26.35 -50.06
CA ALA A 249 -8.44 26.23 -51.48
C ALA A 249 -8.22 27.63 -52.04
N SER A 250 -7.15 27.79 -52.81
CA SER A 250 -6.77 29.07 -53.40
C SER A 250 -7.97 29.54 -54.22
N PRO A 251 -8.65 30.62 -53.83
CA PRO A 251 -9.71 31.19 -54.64
C PRO A 251 -9.02 32.05 -55.69
N ASP A 252 -8.56 31.42 -56.77
CA ASP A 252 -8.34 32.05 -58.08
C ASP A 252 -7.62 31.07 -59.02
N LEU A 253 -8.37 30.07 -59.49
CA LEU A 253 -8.16 29.59 -60.85
C LEU A 253 -9.48 29.74 -61.62
N PRO A 254 -9.46 30.39 -62.79
CA PRO A 254 -10.66 30.62 -63.59
C PRO A 254 -11.29 29.29 -64.04
N PRO A 255 -12.63 29.27 -64.24
CA PRO A 255 -13.36 28.06 -64.60
C PRO A 255 -12.88 27.52 -65.96
N LYS A 256 -12.03 26.49 -65.95
CA LYS A 256 -11.77 25.69 -67.15
C LYS A 256 -12.99 24.82 -67.39
N LYS A 257 -13.62 25.08 -68.55
CA LYS A 257 -14.78 24.35 -69.08
C LYS A 257 -14.59 22.85 -68.94
N ALA A 258 -15.64 22.22 -68.41
CA ALA A 258 -15.83 20.78 -68.34
C ALA A 258 -15.54 20.12 -69.69
N THR A 259 -14.62 19.18 -69.70
CA THR A 259 -14.63 18.11 -70.68
C THR A 259 -14.97 16.85 -69.89
N ASP A 260 -16.17 16.35 -70.20
CA ASP A 260 -16.72 15.07 -69.79
C ASP A 260 -15.72 13.94 -70.10
N ASP A 261 -15.79 12.87 -69.31
CA ASP A 261 -15.00 11.64 -69.36
C ASP A 261 -13.96 11.50 -68.24
N PHE A 262 -14.42 11.14 -67.04
CA PHE A 262 -13.61 10.27 -66.19
C PHE A 262 -14.49 9.29 -65.41
N GLN A 263 -14.33 8.01 -65.78
CA GLN A 263 -14.99 6.84 -65.22
C GLN A 263 -14.78 6.71 -63.71
N PHE A 264 -15.88 6.49 -63.00
CA PHE A 264 -15.91 6.00 -61.63
C PHE A 264 -15.25 4.62 -61.54
N SER A 265 -13.99 4.55 -61.08
CA SER A 265 -13.45 3.31 -60.51
C SER A 265 -13.68 3.35 -59.00
N ARG A 266 -14.70 2.61 -58.56
CA ARG A 266 -14.99 2.32 -57.15
C ARG A 266 -13.99 1.27 -56.64
N ASP A 267 -12.82 1.71 -56.19
CA ASP A 267 -11.97 0.87 -55.34
C ASP A 267 -12.12 1.30 -53.88
N ILE A 268 -13.04 0.60 -53.21
CA ILE A 268 -13.24 0.61 -51.77
C ILE A 268 -12.01 -0.06 -51.14
N VAL A 269 -11.00 0.71 -50.79
CA VAL A 269 -9.90 0.21 -49.94
C VAL A 269 -10.41 0.14 -48.50
N SER A 270 -10.90 -1.04 -48.14
CA SER A 270 -11.21 -1.44 -46.78
C SER A 270 -9.93 -1.44 -45.94
N LEU A 271 -9.70 -0.35 -45.21
CA LEU A 271 -8.68 -0.24 -44.16
C LEU A 271 -9.06 -1.19 -43.02
N LYS A 272 -8.55 -2.42 -43.09
CA LYS A 272 -8.57 -3.35 -41.96
C LYS A 272 -7.61 -2.82 -40.90
N PHE A 273 -8.16 -2.26 -39.83
CA PHE A 273 -7.45 -2.06 -38.58
C PHE A 273 -6.96 -3.42 -38.06
N VAL A 274 -5.64 -3.62 -38.09
CA VAL A 274 -4.97 -4.75 -37.44
C VAL A 274 -4.97 -4.44 -35.94
N ASN A 275 -6.00 -4.93 -35.26
CA ASN A 275 -6.01 -5.04 -33.80
C ASN A 275 -5.00 -6.12 -33.41
N THR A 276 -3.79 -5.70 -33.05
CA THR A 276 -2.79 -6.60 -32.45
C THR A 276 -3.12 -6.73 -30.97
N ALA A 277 -4.16 -7.50 -30.68
CA ALA A 277 -4.40 -8.00 -29.33
C ALA A 277 -3.40 -9.13 -29.07
N GLY A 278 -2.40 -8.85 -28.22
CA GLY A 278 -1.49 -9.86 -27.70
C GLY A 278 -2.27 -10.92 -26.93
N HIS A 279 -2.49 -12.05 -27.58
CA HIS A 279 -3.04 -13.26 -26.99
C HIS A 279 -1.98 -13.90 -26.09
N ILE A 280 -1.97 -13.54 -24.81
CA ILE A 280 -1.20 -14.26 -23.79
C ILE A 280 -1.92 -15.59 -23.58
N SER A 281 -1.36 -16.66 -24.13
CA SER A 281 -1.81 -18.02 -23.89
C SER A 281 -1.60 -18.39 -22.42
N PRO A 282 -2.59 -19.00 -21.75
CA PRO A 282 -2.37 -19.57 -20.43
C PRO A 282 -1.50 -20.83 -20.58
N ILE A 283 -0.39 -20.86 -19.84
CA ILE A 283 0.44 -22.05 -19.66
C ILE A 283 -0.41 -23.05 -18.86
N HIS A 284 -0.99 -24.02 -19.57
CA HIS A 284 -1.58 -25.21 -18.97
C HIS A 284 -0.44 -26.18 -18.64
N SER A 285 -0.08 -26.24 -17.36
CA SER A 285 0.78 -27.29 -16.80
C SER A 285 0.03 -28.61 -16.84
N GLY A 286 0.51 -29.55 -17.65
CA GLY A 286 0.01 -30.91 -17.70
C GLY A 286 0.63 -31.74 -16.59
N TYR A 287 -0.19 -32.14 -15.62
CA TYR A 287 0.07 -33.33 -14.81
C TYR A 287 -0.86 -34.43 -15.30
N GLN A 288 -0.27 -35.48 -15.87
CA GLN A 288 -0.99 -36.70 -16.21
C GLN A 288 -1.19 -37.56 -14.97
N ASP A 289 -2.43 -38.05 -14.86
CA ASP A 289 -2.92 -39.12 -14.00
C ASP A 289 -2.04 -40.38 -14.01
N LEU A 290 -1.78 -40.90 -12.81
CA LEU A 290 -1.78 -42.34 -12.57
C LEU A 290 -2.56 -42.62 -11.27
N VAL A 291 -3.81 -43.03 -11.48
CA VAL A 291 -4.55 -44.13 -10.83
C VAL A 291 -4.01 -44.62 -9.48
N GLU A 292 -4.78 -44.45 -8.40
CA GLU A 292 -5.30 -45.56 -7.56
C GLU A 292 -6.33 -45.07 -6.52
N ALA A 293 -7.53 -45.64 -6.54
CA ALA A 293 -8.52 -45.64 -5.45
C ALA A 293 -8.61 -47.09 -4.92
N PRO A 294 -9.21 -47.44 -3.74
CA PRO A 294 -10.22 -46.67 -2.99
C PRO A 294 -10.14 -46.79 -1.44
N ARG A 295 -10.97 -46.01 -0.71
CA ARG A 295 -11.87 -46.53 0.34
C ARG A 295 -12.78 -45.45 0.94
N ALA A 296 -14.06 -45.82 0.99
CA ALA A 296 -15.18 -45.07 1.53
C ALA A 296 -15.06 -44.81 3.04
N ARG A 297 -15.43 -43.60 3.47
CA ARG A 297 -15.91 -43.33 4.83
C ARG A 297 -17.10 -42.37 4.79
N SER A 298 -18.11 -42.75 5.56
CA SER A 298 -19.47 -42.22 5.64
C SER A 298 -19.55 -40.78 6.14
N PRO A 299 -20.59 -40.00 5.76
CA PRO A 299 -20.84 -38.69 6.32
C PRO A 299 -21.57 -38.82 7.68
N MET A 300 -20.94 -38.34 8.76
CA MET A 300 -21.64 -38.08 10.02
C MET A 300 -22.45 -36.78 9.90
N GLN A 301 -23.75 -36.89 10.16
CA GLN A 301 -24.64 -35.75 10.38
C GLN A 301 -24.20 -34.96 11.61
N ILE A 302 -23.97 -33.66 11.45
CA ILE A 302 -23.83 -32.70 12.54
C ILE A 302 -25.15 -31.94 12.65
N SER A 303 -25.86 -32.15 13.76
CA SER A 303 -27.05 -31.39 14.14
C SER A 303 -26.64 -30.00 14.68
N PRO A 304 -27.33 -28.91 14.33
CA PRO A 304 -27.04 -27.60 14.90
C PRO A 304 -27.63 -27.45 16.32
N PRO A 305 -26.91 -26.84 17.28
CA PRO A 305 -27.46 -26.54 18.59
C PRO A 305 -28.36 -25.30 18.56
N ARG A 306 -29.46 -25.49 19.29
CA ARG A 306 -30.57 -24.61 19.68
C ARG A 306 -30.13 -23.23 20.17
N GLN A 307 -30.64 -22.18 19.52
CA GLN A 307 -30.57 -20.79 19.97
C GLN A 307 -31.43 -20.61 21.23
N GLN A 308 -30.83 -20.13 22.33
CA GLN A 308 -31.55 -19.50 23.42
C GLN A 308 -31.27 -18.00 23.37
N ALA A 309 -32.31 -17.25 23.04
CA ALA A 309 -32.34 -15.80 23.11
C ALA A 309 -32.59 -15.39 24.56
N SER A 310 -31.71 -14.55 25.10
CA SER A 310 -31.96 -13.75 26.30
C SER A 310 -31.90 -12.28 25.92
N GLU A 311 -33.07 -11.65 25.87
CA GLU A 311 -33.25 -10.21 25.69
C GLU A 311 -32.72 -9.46 26.92
N LEU A 312 -31.91 -8.41 26.68
CA LEU A 312 -31.58 -7.37 27.66
C LEU A 312 -31.94 -6.00 27.08
N PRO A 313 -32.36 -5.03 27.92
CA PRO A 313 -32.99 -3.79 27.49
C PRO A 313 -31.97 -2.72 27.01
N PRO A 314 -32.39 -1.78 26.14
CA PRO A 314 -31.49 -0.77 25.56
C PRO A 314 -31.22 0.39 26.53
N THR A 315 -29.94 0.62 26.84
CA THR A 315 -29.45 1.85 27.49
C THR A 315 -29.20 2.95 26.46
N LYS A 316 -29.67 4.15 26.78
CA LYS A 316 -29.67 5.37 25.97
C LYS A 316 -28.24 5.86 25.68
N ALA A 317 -27.99 6.21 24.42
CA ALA A 317 -26.77 6.88 23.98
C ALA A 317 -26.91 8.40 24.15
N ASP A 318 -26.01 9.00 24.94
CA ASP A 318 -25.82 10.45 24.99
C ASP A 318 -24.87 10.91 23.89
N SER A 319 -25.36 11.91 23.15
CA SER A 319 -24.77 12.51 21.96
C SER A 319 -23.75 13.58 22.36
N ALA A 320 -22.48 13.39 22.04
CA ALA A 320 -21.43 14.40 22.19
C ALA A 320 -21.02 14.94 20.81
N THR A 321 -21.34 16.21 20.56
CA THR A 321 -21.01 16.94 19.33
C THR A 321 -19.75 17.75 19.57
N GLU A 322 -18.63 17.39 18.94
CA GLU A 322 -17.44 18.26 18.87
C GLU A 322 -17.47 19.04 17.55
N SER A 323 -17.57 20.36 17.66
CA SER A 323 -17.47 21.31 16.55
C SER A 323 -16.06 21.86 16.46
N SER A 324 -15.31 21.53 15.40
CA SER A 324 -14.04 22.18 15.06
C SER A 324 -14.25 23.19 13.94
N THR A 325 -14.00 24.47 14.27
CA THR A 325 -14.02 25.64 13.40
C THR A 325 -12.79 25.65 12.48
N ASP A 326 -13.01 25.61 11.16
CA ASP A 326 -11.96 25.69 10.13
C ASP A 326 -11.99 27.10 9.51
N GLU A 327 -10.92 27.87 9.75
CA GLU A 327 -10.70 29.20 9.16
C GLU A 327 -10.20 29.01 7.72
N GLY A 328 -10.95 29.55 6.77
CA GLY A 328 -10.67 29.43 5.35
C GLY A 328 -9.69 30.47 4.82
N GLU A 329 -8.70 30.03 4.05
CA GLU A 329 -8.03 30.86 3.05
C GLU A 329 -8.55 30.51 1.66
N GLN A 330 -9.39 31.39 1.12
CA GLN A 330 -9.85 31.40 -0.26
C GLN A 330 -8.78 32.02 -1.15
N LEU A 331 -8.22 31.23 -2.08
CA LEU A 331 -7.60 31.76 -3.29
C LEU A 331 -8.59 31.68 -4.44
N SER A 332 -8.93 32.85 -4.97
CA SER A 332 -9.82 33.07 -6.10
C SER A 332 -9.13 32.74 -7.42
N LEU A 333 -9.80 31.96 -8.27
CA LEU A 333 -9.51 31.91 -9.70
C LEU A 333 -10.83 31.89 -10.48
N ALA A 334 -10.98 32.92 -11.28
CA ALA A 334 -12.17 33.25 -12.02
C ALA A 334 -12.33 32.40 -13.29
N GLY A 335 -13.55 31.91 -13.50
CA GLY A 335 -14.31 32.09 -14.75
C GLY A 335 -13.88 31.32 -16.00
N ALA A 336 -14.67 30.30 -16.37
CA ALA A 336 -15.40 30.25 -17.65
C ALA A 336 -16.37 29.07 -17.67
N ARG A 337 -17.67 29.36 -17.62
CA ARG A 337 -18.78 28.41 -17.81
C ARG A 337 -19.09 28.29 -19.30
N SER A 338 -19.14 27.06 -19.82
CA SER A 338 -19.92 26.72 -21.01
C SER A 338 -20.84 25.54 -20.71
N ARG A 339 -22.14 25.80 -20.84
CA ARG A 339 -23.26 24.84 -20.76
C ARG A 339 -23.45 24.18 -22.13
N SER A 340 -23.50 22.85 -22.16
CA SER A 340 -24.28 22.03 -23.09
C SER A 340 -24.20 20.60 -22.53
N GLY A 341 -25.19 19.70 -22.58
CA GLY A 341 -26.49 19.61 -23.20
C GLY A 341 -26.79 18.12 -23.12
N MET A 342 -27.74 17.71 -22.27
CA MET A 342 -28.07 16.31 -22.07
C MET A 342 -28.74 15.73 -23.31
N SER A 343 -28.37 14.51 -23.70
CA SER A 343 -29.15 13.65 -24.59
C SER A 343 -29.15 12.21 -24.07
N PRO A 344 -30.28 11.47 -24.16
CA PRO A 344 -30.47 10.22 -23.46
C PRO A 344 -29.90 9.03 -24.25
N VAL A 345 -29.10 8.20 -23.58
CA VAL A 345 -28.56 6.94 -24.13
C VAL A 345 -29.63 5.85 -24.06
N ARG A 346 -29.91 5.25 -25.23
CA ARG A 346 -30.81 4.11 -25.42
C ARG A 346 -30.25 2.85 -24.73
N LYS A 347 -31.13 2.16 -24.00
CA LYS A 347 -30.93 0.80 -23.49
C LYS A 347 -30.83 -0.18 -24.67
N LEU A 348 -29.74 -0.95 -24.74
CA LEU A 348 -29.65 -2.15 -25.57
C LEU A 348 -29.61 -3.39 -24.66
N THR A 349 -30.46 -4.34 -25.00
CA THR A 349 -30.60 -5.66 -24.40
C THR A 349 -29.47 -6.60 -24.85
N PRO A 350 -29.00 -7.56 -24.02
CA PRO A 350 -28.08 -8.58 -24.48
C PRO A 350 -28.84 -9.73 -25.14
N ARG A 351 -28.56 -9.95 -26.43
CA ARG A 351 -29.10 -11.05 -27.22
C ARG A 351 -28.18 -12.27 -27.09
N ARG A 352 -28.81 -13.39 -26.71
CA ARG A 352 -28.27 -14.73 -26.49
C ARG A 352 -28.10 -15.45 -27.84
N SER A 353 -26.93 -16.01 -28.12
CA SER A 353 -26.69 -17.02 -29.18
C SER A 353 -25.30 -17.63 -28.96
N ALA A 354 -25.20 -18.87 -28.47
CA ALA A 354 -25.32 -20.13 -29.20
C ALA A 354 -24.02 -20.51 -29.93
N SER A 355 -23.37 -21.54 -29.39
CA SER A 355 -22.20 -22.25 -29.92
C SER A 355 -22.45 -22.82 -31.32
N PRO A 356 -21.39 -23.02 -32.13
CA PRO A 356 -21.07 -24.42 -32.49
C PRO A 356 -19.59 -24.71 -32.79
N GLY A 357 -19.23 -26.00 -32.71
CA GLY A 357 -18.30 -26.60 -33.68
C GLY A 357 -16.91 -26.98 -33.17
N VAL A 358 -16.83 -28.12 -32.48
CA VAL A 358 -15.55 -28.86 -32.29
C VAL A 358 -15.18 -29.49 -33.64
N SER A 359 -14.00 -29.14 -34.16
CA SER A 359 -13.38 -29.80 -35.31
C SER A 359 -11.99 -30.31 -34.92
N HIS A 360 -11.75 -31.60 -35.18
CA HIS A 360 -10.50 -32.30 -34.97
C HIS A 360 -9.44 -31.88 -36.00
N PRO A 361 -8.16 -31.74 -35.61
CA PRO A 361 -7.06 -31.77 -36.57
C PRO A 361 -6.35 -33.14 -36.61
N PRO A 362 -5.72 -33.48 -37.76
CA PRO A 362 -5.11 -34.77 -38.01
C PRO A 362 -3.68 -34.89 -37.48
N ALA A 363 -3.26 -36.13 -37.23
CA ALA A 363 -1.93 -36.52 -36.82
C ALA A 363 -0.86 -36.27 -37.89
N ALA A 364 0.28 -35.72 -37.49
CA ALA A 364 1.50 -35.72 -38.29
C ALA A 364 2.74 -36.05 -37.43
N ARG A 365 3.61 -36.85 -38.03
CA ARG A 365 4.77 -37.58 -37.49
C ARG A 365 6.08 -36.74 -37.53
N PRO A 366 7.20 -37.24 -36.98
CA PRO A 366 8.28 -36.43 -36.42
C PRO A 366 9.37 -36.06 -37.42
N SER A 367 10.01 -34.91 -37.20
CA SER A 367 11.24 -34.48 -37.86
C SER A 367 12.30 -34.18 -36.81
N ALA A 368 13.32 -35.04 -36.77
CA ALA A 368 14.52 -34.88 -35.96
C ALA A 368 15.50 -33.90 -36.63
N SER A 369 16.16 -33.05 -35.85
CA SER A 369 17.41 -32.39 -36.24
C SER A 369 18.25 -32.02 -35.00
N PRO A 370 19.59 -31.97 -35.11
CA PRO A 370 20.50 -32.15 -33.98
C PRO A 370 21.12 -30.85 -33.44
N ILE A 371 21.47 -30.92 -32.15
CA ILE A 371 22.15 -29.89 -31.33
C ILE A 371 23.67 -29.91 -31.59
N PRO A 372 24.34 -28.77 -31.83
CA PRO A 372 25.80 -28.69 -31.79
C PRO A 372 26.33 -28.36 -30.38
N ARG A 373 27.35 -29.10 -29.96
CA ARG A 373 28.13 -28.93 -28.73
C ARG A 373 29.04 -27.69 -28.81
N PRO A 374 29.23 -26.91 -27.73
CA PRO A 374 30.34 -25.98 -27.64
C PRO A 374 31.59 -26.63 -27.04
N SER A 375 32.71 -26.42 -27.74
CA SER A 375 34.07 -26.81 -27.40
C SER A 375 34.69 -25.89 -26.35
N ALA A 376 35.36 -26.50 -25.38
CA ALA A 376 36.22 -25.84 -24.41
C ALA A 376 37.46 -25.20 -25.06
N SER A 377 37.80 -23.99 -24.65
CA SER A 377 39.14 -23.42 -24.85
C SER A 377 39.66 -22.83 -23.54
N ARG A 378 40.81 -23.39 -23.18
CA ARG A 378 41.66 -23.19 -22.02
C ARG A 378 42.72 -22.19 -22.41
N THR A 379 42.90 -21.11 -21.65
CA THR A 379 44.06 -20.23 -21.80
C THR A 379 44.60 -19.86 -20.41
N LYS A 380 45.75 -20.46 -20.07
CA LYS A 380 46.70 -19.95 -19.07
C LYS A 380 47.16 -18.55 -19.53
N THR A 381 47.70 -17.67 -18.67
CA THR A 381 49.16 -17.47 -18.57
C THR A 381 49.50 -16.20 -17.77
N LEU A 382 50.55 -16.32 -16.94
CA LEU A 382 51.56 -15.35 -16.42
C LEU A 382 51.20 -14.14 -15.55
N GLU A 383 51.43 -14.35 -14.25
CA GLU A 383 52.40 -13.64 -13.39
C GLU A 383 53.47 -12.80 -14.11
N VAL A 384 53.56 -11.49 -13.80
CA VAL A 384 54.81 -10.68 -13.74
C VAL A 384 54.58 -9.47 -12.80
N ARG A 385 55.35 -9.40 -11.71
CA ARG A 385 55.72 -8.15 -11.01
C ARG A 385 57.01 -7.60 -11.67
N PRO A 386 57.24 -6.27 -11.67
CA PRO A 386 58.20 -5.75 -10.68
C PRO A 386 57.90 -4.33 -10.16
N ASP A 387 58.64 -4.01 -9.11
CA ASP A 387 58.72 -2.78 -8.32
C ASP A 387 59.26 -1.53 -9.05
N ALA A 388 59.09 -0.40 -8.35
CA ALA A 388 60.02 0.72 -8.16
C ALA A 388 59.64 2.11 -8.75
N ASP A 389 59.39 3.02 -7.80
CA ASP A 389 59.85 4.40 -7.67
C ASP A 389 59.74 5.42 -8.82
N LYS A 390 59.03 6.52 -8.54
CA LYS A 390 59.48 7.94 -8.60
C LYS A 390 58.25 8.89 -8.53
N THR A 391 58.08 9.62 -7.43
CA THR A 391 58.40 11.07 -7.27
C THR A 391 57.85 11.98 -8.37
N SER A 392 56.79 12.74 -8.06
CA SER A 392 56.74 14.18 -8.37
C SER A 392 55.57 14.83 -7.65
N ASP A 393 55.91 15.87 -6.88
CA ASP A 393 55.03 16.93 -6.42
C ASP A 393 54.12 17.45 -7.54
N ASP A 394 52.83 17.64 -7.24
CA ASP A 394 52.14 18.79 -7.80
C ASP A 394 51.09 19.33 -6.83
N ASP A 395 51.31 20.59 -6.53
CA ASP A 395 50.70 21.46 -5.53
C ASP A 395 49.58 22.25 -6.21
N SER A 396 48.32 22.03 -5.85
CA SER A 396 47.23 22.98 -6.11
C SER A 396 45.95 22.63 -5.35
N SER A 397 45.76 23.29 -4.21
CA SER A 397 44.49 23.36 -3.48
C SER A 397 43.76 24.67 -3.83
N PRO A 398 42.42 24.68 -4.00
CA PRO A 398 41.64 25.89 -3.79
C PRO A 398 41.14 25.98 -2.34
N GLN A 399 41.30 27.18 -1.79
CA GLN A 399 41.05 27.62 -0.43
C GLN A 399 39.61 27.36 0.06
N LYS A 400 39.47 26.81 1.28
CA LYS A 400 38.22 26.78 2.05
C LYS A 400 38.07 28.07 2.88
N PRO A 401 36.87 28.67 2.98
CA PRO A 401 36.62 29.82 3.84
C PRO A 401 36.57 29.45 5.34
N PRO A 402 36.87 30.41 6.25
CA PRO A 402 37.14 30.14 7.66
C PRO A 402 35.87 29.83 8.49
N PRO A 403 35.94 28.91 9.48
CA PRO A 403 34.83 28.62 10.37
C PRO A 403 34.65 29.71 11.45
N LYS A 404 33.41 30.16 11.62
CA LYS A 404 33.00 31.08 12.68
C LYS A 404 33.00 30.35 14.04
N ARG A 405 33.68 30.97 15.02
CA ARG A 405 33.72 30.60 16.45
C ARG A 405 32.31 30.40 17.03
N ILE A 406 32.07 29.22 17.61
CA ILE A 406 30.95 28.95 18.52
C ILE A 406 31.50 28.87 19.95
N LYS A 407 30.84 29.55 20.89
CA LYS A 407 31.11 29.56 22.33
C LYS A 407 30.81 28.20 22.97
N PRO A 408 31.58 27.76 23.99
CA PRO A 408 31.28 26.54 24.74
C PRO A 408 30.13 26.78 25.73
N ALA A 409 29.11 25.93 25.69
CA ALA A 409 28.11 25.80 26.74
C ALA A 409 28.31 24.47 27.47
N GLN A 410 28.02 24.51 28.77
CA GLN A 410 28.48 23.64 29.84
C GLN A 410 27.97 22.19 29.79
N MET A 411 28.79 21.32 30.38
CA MET A 411 28.43 20.02 30.92
C MET A 411 27.44 20.15 32.10
N SER A 412 26.41 19.30 32.14
CA SER A 412 25.84 18.68 33.35
C SER A 412 25.04 17.43 32.92
N SER A 413 25.43 16.22 33.30
CA SER A 413 25.03 15.52 34.55
C SER A 413 23.52 15.25 34.56
N SER A 414 23.05 14.05 34.22
CA SER A 414 22.99 12.80 35.02
C SER A 414 21.60 12.58 35.63
N GLU A 415 21.16 11.32 35.55
CA GLU A 415 20.23 10.62 36.45
C GLU A 415 18.70 10.71 36.25
N SER A 416 18.18 9.57 35.77
CA SER A 416 17.22 8.73 36.51
C SER A 416 15.82 9.29 36.78
N ASP A 417 15.03 9.44 35.71
CA ASP A 417 13.62 9.79 35.81
C ASP A 417 12.78 8.58 36.26
N SER A 418 12.25 8.67 37.48
CA SER A 418 11.58 7.62 38.24
C SER A 418 10.06 7.74 38.14
N GLU A 419 9.36 6.61 37.96
CA GLU A 419 7.89 6.47 37.86
C GLU A 419 7.05 7.13 38.99
N SER A 420 7.68 7.66 40.04
CA SER A 420 7.01 8.30 41.17
C SER A 420 6.28 9.59 40.82
N GLU A 421 6.72 10.37 39.82
CA GLU A 421 6.05 11.63 39.49
C GLU A 421 4.74 11.43 38.69
N ARG A 422 4.65 10.34 37.92
CA ARG A 422 3.44 9.99 37.16
C ARG A 422 2.30 9.52 38.08
N ARG A 423 2.61 8.86 39.21
CA ARG A 423 1.59 8.45 40.21
C ARG A 423 1.04 9.63 41.03
N ALA A 424 1.82 10.69 41.25
CA ALA A 424 1.37 11.87 41.99
C ALA A 424 0.30 12.68 41.25
N ARG A 425 0.33 12.74 39.91
CA ARG A 425 -0.65 13.49 39.11
C ARG A 425 -1.99 12.76 38.93
N VAL A 426 -2.02 11.44 39.06
CA VAL A 426 -3.26 10.64 38.95
C VAL A 426 -4.09 10.69 40.24
N ALA A 427 -3.46 10.92 41.40
CA ALA A 427 -4.18 11.05 42.67
C ALA A 427 -4.95 12.38 42.81
N GLN A 428 -4.53 13.45 42.12
CA GLN A 428 -5.19 14.77 42.22
C GLN A 428 -6.48 14.90 41.39
N LEU A 429 -6.78 13.94 40.49
CA LEU A 429 -7.98 13.96 39.65
C LEU A 429 -9.13 13.08 40.18
N LYS A 430 -8.95 12.38 41.31
CA LYS A 430 -9.95 11.44 41.87
C LYS A 430 -10.68 11.95 43.12
N ALA A 431 -10.49 13.20 43.54
CA ALA A 431 -11.19 13.81 44.66
C ALA A 431 -12.30 14.77 44.17
N GLY A 432 -13.43 14.20 43.75
CA GLY A 432 -14.68 14.95 43.55
C GLY A 432 -15.41 15.12 44.89
N PRO A 433 -15.88 16.32 45.28
CA PRO A 433 -16.43 16.57 46.60
C PRO A 433 -17.93 16.31 46.66
N SER A 434 -18.31 15.29 47.42
CA SER A 434 -19.67 15.13 47.96
C SER A 434 -19.71 15.66 49.40
N GLY A 435 -20.56 16.67 49.65
CA GLY A 435 -21.18 16.86 50.96
C GLY A 435 -20.81 18.11 51.76
N SER A 436 -21.84 18.91 52.02
CA SER A 436 -22.17 19.48 53.34
C SER A 436 -21.17 20.41 54.03
N GLY A 437 -21.44 21.71 54.02
CA GLY A 437 -20.85 22.62 55.00
C GLY A 437 -21.30 24.06 54.85
N SER A 438 -22.16 24.51 55.75
CA SER A 438 -22.56 25.91 55.93
C SER A 438 -21.36 26.82 56.24
N GLY A 439 -21.30 28.01 55.65
CA GLY A 439 -20.34 29.02 56.05
C GLY A 439 -20.54 30.35 55.33
N MET A 440 -20.89 31.38 56.10
CA MET A 440 -21.16 32.74 55.66
C MET A 440 -19.95 33.46 55.05
N GLY A 441 -20.25 34.43 54.16
CA GLY A 441 -19.35 35.49 53.68
C GLY A 441 -19.23 35.44 52.16
N GLY A 442 -19.67 36.40 51.35
CA GLY A 442 -19.85 37.83 51.57
C GLY A 442 -19.00 38.57 50.53
N GLY A 443 -19.57 38.90 49.36
CA GLY A 443 -19.00 39.92 48.47
C GLY A 443 -19.12 39.67 46.95
N PRO A 444 -19.21 40.72 46.12
CA PRO A 444 -20.07 40.72 44.93
C PRO A 444 -19.33 40.97 43.60
N ALA A 445 -19.74 40.35 42.48
CA ALA A 445 -19.57 40.95 41.16
C ALA A 445 -20.30 40.23 40.01
N LYS A 446 -21.30 40.94 39.46
CA LYS A 446 -21.55 41.14 38.01
C LYS A 446 -21.94 39.93 37.15
N ARG A 447 -23.26 39.70 37.13
CA ARG A 447 -24.00 39.13 36.00
C ARG A 447 -23.77 39.97 34.74
N ASN A 448 -23.39 39.34 33.64
CA ASN A 448 -23.64 39.84 32.29
C ASN A 448 -24.04 38.68 31.37
N VAL A 449 -25.36 38.50 31.25
CA VAL A 449 -26.00 37.65 30.25
C VAL A 449 -26.00 38.44 28.94
N ARG A 450 -25.22 38.02 27.94
CA ARG A 450 -25.37 38.53 26.57
C ARG A 450 -26.18 37.53 25.76
N GLN A 451 -27.36 37.98 25.33
CA GLN A 451 -28.23 37.25 24.42
C GLN A 451 -27.62 37.16 23.01
N PRO A 452 -27.84 36.07 22.26
CA PRO A 452 -27.42 35.96 20.87
C PRO A 452 -28.32 36.81 19.95
N ILE A 453 -27.69 37.76 19.26
CA ILE A 453 -28.30 38.61 18.25
C ILE A 453 -28.67 37.77 17.02
N LYS A 454 -29.97 37.62 16.76
CA LYS A 454 -30.51 37.16 15.47
C LYS A 454 -30.33 38.27 14.42
N ARG A 455 -29.44 38.06 13.46
CA ARG A 455 -29.42 38.71 12.13
C ARG A 455 -28.88 37.66 11.17
N GLY A 456 -29.43 37.37 10.01
CA GLY A 456 -30.55 37.90 9.24
C GLY A 456 -30.48 37.15 7.91
N GLY A 457 -31.59 36.64 7.42
CA GLY A 457 -31.65 35.94 6.14
C GLY A 457 -31.22 36.85 5.00
N LYS A 458 -30.36 36.33 4.13
CA LYS A 458 -30.18 36.90 2.80
C LYS A 458 -30.24 35.76 1.80
N ARG A 459 -31.41 35.65 1.16
CA ARG A 459 -31.63 34.84 -0.03
C ARG A 459 -30.79 35.44 -1.16
N PHE A 460 -30.10 34.58 -1.90
CA PHE A 460 -29.86 34.70 -3.33
C PHE A 460 -29.95 33.32 -3.95
#